data_AF-A0A832FQC5-F1
#
_entry.id   AF-A0A832FQC5-F1
#
_cell.length_a   1.000
_cell.length_b   1.000
_cell.length_c   1.000
_cell.angle_alpha   90.00
_cell.angle_beta   90.00
_cell.angle_gamma   90.00
#
_symmetry.space_group_name_H-M   'P 1'
#
loop_
_entity.id
_entity.type
_entity.pdbx_description
1 polymer ?
#
loop_
_entity_poly.entity_id
_entity_poly.type
_entity_poly.pdbx_seq_one_letter_code
_entity_poly.pdbx_strand_id
1 'polypeptide(L)'
;MPSRQRAFEEEDVERLEEYSVKYEMMEKKVYETVLEAGDTGIMQRDLWRKIGLDSRLGMRILRRLERQGLVKREEIIYKGRRSYLVRAVPSAERELQLPDFLDEVPCFYCPNLRHCAYGERDILSCPLLNRWLNEEDRGASESIRSSES
;
A
#
# COMPACT_ATOMS: atom_id res chain seq x y z
N MET A 1 -18.40 -21.11 -42.74
CA MET A 1 -18.88 -20.11 -41.77
C MET A 1 -17.67 -19.38 -41.21
N PRO A 2 -17.27 -18.21 -41.76
CA PRO A 2 -16.15 -17.48 -41.19
C PRO A 2 -16.64 -16.76 -39.93
N SER A 3 -16.01 -17.09 -38.82
CA SER A 3 -16.22 -16.50 -37.50
C SER A 3 -16.11 -14.98 -37.63
N ARG A 4 -17.20 -14.29 -37.28
CA ARG A 4 -17.29 -12.84 -37.23
C ARG A 4 -16.25 -12.35 -36.23
N GLN A 5 -15.07 -11.95 -36.71
CA GLN A 5 -14.10 -11.23 -35.89
C GLN A 5 -14.84 -10.04 -35.29
N ARG A 6 -15.00 -10.03 -33.97
CA ARG A 6 -15.59 -8.90 -33.25
C ARG A 6 -14.74 -7.68 -33.62
N ALA A 7 -15.38 -6.63 -34.13
CA ALA A 7 -14.68 -5.38 -34.39
C ALA A 7 -14.06 -4.91 -33.08
N PHE A 8 -12.79 -4.48 -33.13
CA PHE A 8 -12.14 -3.83 -32.00
C PHE A 8 -12.93 -2.56 -31.69
N GLU A 9 -13.61 -2.53 -30.54
CA GLU A 9 -14.43 -1.39 -30.12
C GLU A 9 -13.51 -0.31 -29.52
N GLU A 10 -13.96 0.96 -29.47
CA GLU A 10 -13.18 2.06 -28.86
C GLU A 10 -12.80 1.74 -27.40
N GLU A 11 -13.68 1.04 -26.68
CA GLU A 11 -13.45 0.55 -25.32
C GLU A 11 -12.30 -0.47 -25.23
N ASP A 12 -12.05 -1.25 -26.28
CA ASP A 12 -10.94 -2.21 -26.31
C ASP A 12 -9.59 -1.51 -26.51
N VAL A 13 -9.58 -0.43 -27.31
CA VAL A 13 -8.39 0.41 -27.50
C VAL A 13 -8.05 1.17 -26.20
N GLU A 14 -9.04 1.79 -25.56
CA GLU A 14 -8.83 2.48 -24.27
C GLU A 14 -8.34 1.53 -23.18
N ARG A 15 -8.88 0.30 -23.14
CA ARG A 15 -8.44 -0.74 -22.21
C ARG A 15 -6.97 -1.09 -22.43
N LEU A 16 -6.54 -1.30 -23.67
CA LEU A 16 -5.13 -1.58 -23.97
C LEU A 16 -4.21 -0.40 -23.62
N GLU A 17 -4.64 0.83 -23.85
CA GLU A 17 -3.89 2.02 -23.42
C GLU A 17 -3.73 2.07 -21.89
N GLU A 18 -4.76 1.70 -21.13
CA GLU A 18 -4.75 1.62 -19.67
C GLU A 18 -3.85 0.49 -19.11
N TYR A 19 -3.48 -0.49 -19.94
CA TYR A 19 -2.48 -1.54 -19.62
C TYR A 19 -1.09 -1.24 -20.18
N SER A 20 -0.90 -0.12 -20.88
CA SER A 20 0.42 0.24 -21.37
C SER A 20 1.36 0.56 -20.20
N VAL A 21 2.61 0.11 -20.28
CA VAL A 21 3.66 0.43 -19.29
C VAL A 21 3.77 1.93 -19.04
N LYS A 22 3.55 2.73 -20.10
CA LYS A 22 3.55 4.19 -20.03
C LYS A 22 2.42 4.72 -19.13
N TYR A 23 1.23 4.13 -19.16
CA TYR A 23 0.12 4.53 -18.30
C TYR A 23 0.44 4.26 -16.83
N GLU A 24 0.96 3.07 -16.51
CA GLU A 24 1.33 2.69 -15.14
C GLU A 24 2.43 3.61 -14.57
N MET A 25 3.44 3.96 -15.38
CA MET A 25 4.47 4.94 -14.98
C MET A 25 3.86 6.32 -14.68
N MET A 26 2.89 6.78 -15.47
CA MET A 26 2.22 8.05 -15.22
C MET A 26 1.29 7.99 -14.00
N GLU A 27 0.58 6.87 -13.79
CA GLU A 27 -0.25 6.63 -12.61
C GLU A 27 0.58 6.69 -11.33
N LYS A 28 1.70 5.96 -11.30
CA LYS A 28 2.66 6.00 -10.19
C LYS A 28 3.17 7.41 -9.91
N LYS A 29 3.60 8.13 -10.96
CA LYS A 29 4.11 9.50 -10.83
C LYS A 29 3.05 10.48 -10.32
N VAL A 30 1.79 10.32 -10.73
CA VAL A 30 0.66 11.11 -10.22
C VAL A 30 0.46 10.83 -8.74
N TYR A 31 0.45 9.55 -8.33
CA TYR A 31 0.26 9.19 -6.94
C TYR A 31 1.41 9.69 -6.04
N GLU A 32 2.67 9.50 -6.44
CA GLU A 32 3.84 10.01 -5.71
C GLU A 32 3.79 11.53 -5.53
N THR A 33 3.40 12.28 -6.56
CA THR A 33 3.27 13.73 -6.48
C THR A 33 2.20 14.17 -5.49
N VAL A 34 1.13 13.39 -5.36
CA VAL A 34 0.06 13.64 -4.39
C VAL A 34 0.51 13.26 -2.97
N LEU A 35 1.29 12.18 -2.80
CA LEU A 35 1.90 11.81 -1.52
C LEU A 35 2.87 12.88 -1.02
N GLU A 36 3.73 13.41 -1.90
CA GLU A 36 4.65 14.52 -1.58
C GLU A 36 3.92 15.77 -1.08
N ALA A 37 2.68 16.00 -1.54
CA ALA A 37 1.89 17.14 -1.10
C ALA A 37 1.32 16.97 0.33
N GLY A 38 1.31 15.74 0.84
CA GLY A 38 0.87 15.38 2.19
C GLY A 38 -0.53 15.92 2.51
N ASP A 39 -0.73 16.30 3.77
CA ASP A 39 -2.02 16.77 4.29
C ASP A 39 -2.49 18.08 3.63
N THR A 40 -1.56 18.90 3.14
CA THR A 40 -1.90 20.15 2.43
C THR A 40 -2.65 19.88 1.13
N GLY A 41 -2.37 18.73 0.51
CA GLY A 41 -2.92 18.36 -0.80
C GLY A 41 -2.40 19.25 -1.93
N ILE A 42 -2.80 18.92 -3.15
CA ILE A 42 -2.39 19.62 -4.37
C ILE A 42 -3.60 19.97 -5.22
N MET A 43 -3.65 21.20 -5.74
CA MET A 43 -4.71 21.57 -6.67
C MET A 43 -4.58 20.77 -7.96
N GLN A 44 -5.69 20.25 -8.48
CA GLN A 44 -5.71 19.42 -9.69
C GLN A 44 -5.02 20.11 -10.89
N ARG A 45 -5.21 21.42 -11.06
CA ARG A 45 -4.53 22.19 -12.12
C ARG A 45 -3.01 22.21 -11.95
N ASP A 46 -2.54 22.31 -10.72
CA ASP A 46 -1.13 22.42 -10.40
C ASP A 46 -0.44 21.04 -10.45
N LEU A 47 -1.18 19.97 -10.13
CA LEU A 47 -0.77 18.59 -10.34
C LEU A 47 -0.41 18.32 -11.82
N TRP A 48 -1.27 18.71 -12.77
CA TRP A 48 -0.99 18.56 -14.19
C TRP A 48 0.22 19.35 -14.65
N ARG A 49 0.35 20.57 -14.13
CA ARG A 49 1.47 21.45 -14.46
C ARG A 49 2.80 20.92 -13.92
N LYS A 50 2.80 20.34 -12.72
CA LYS A 50 3.99 19.75 -12.08
C LYS A 50 4.46 18.50 -12.83
N ILE A 51 3.52 17.68 -13.34
CA ILE A 51 3.83 16.41 -13.99
C ILE A 51 4.02 16.55 -15.51
N GLY A 52 3.50 17.62 -16.12
CA GLY A 52 3.51 17.84 -17.57
C GLY A 52 2.50 16.95 -18.30
N LEU A 53 1.33 16.73 -17.70
CA LEU A 53 0.36 15.73 -18.14
C LEU A 53 -0.93 16.38 -18.66
N ASP A 54 -1.54 15.79 -19.70
CA ASP A 54 -2.79 16.27 -20.27
C ASP A 54 -3.98 16.06 -19.33
N SER A 55 -4.87 17.04 -19.27
CA SER A 55 -6.02 17.02 -18.34
C SER A 55 -6.96 15.83 -18.52
N ARG A 56 -7.12 15.28 -19.74
CA ARG A 56 -7.96 14.10 -20.00
C ARG A 56 -7.31 12.83 -19.46
N LEU A 57 -6.03 12.62 -19.75
CA LEU A 57 -5.26 11.49 -19.22
C LEU A 57 -5.21 11.57 -17.68
N GLY A 58 -5.04 12.76 -17.15
CA GLY A 58 -4.89 12.98 -15.71
C GLY A 58 -6.17 12.69 -14.97
N MET A 59 -7.30 13.11 -15.55
CA MET A 59 -8.61 12.80 -15.00
C MET A 59 -8.90 11.29 -15.02
N ARG A 60 -8.49 10.55 -16.06
CA ARG A 60 -8.60 9.08 -16.09
C ARG A 60 -7.81 8.44 -14.96
N ILE A 61 -6.54 8.83 -14.81
CA ILE A 61 -5.66 8.33 -13.75
C ILE A 61 -6.22 8.66 -12.36
N LEU A 62 -6.65 9.92 -12.11
CA LEU A 62 -7.24 10.30 -10.82
C LEU A 62 -8.50 9.49 -10.51
N ARG A 63 -9.40 9.29 -11.48
CA ARG A 63 -10.59 8.45 -11.26
C ARG A 63 -10.23 7.02 -10.92
N ARG A 64 -9.16 6.48 -11.50
CA ARG A 64 -8.67 5.13 -11.17
C ARG A 64 -8.11 5.08 -9.74
N LEU A 65 -7.24 6.02 -9.38
CA LEU A 65 -6.69 6.12 -8.02
C LEU A 65 -7.78 6.37 -6.96
N GLU A 66 -8.84 7.13 -7.29
CA GLU A 66 -10.01 7.32 -6.43
C GLU A 66 -10.81 6.03 -6.25
N ARG A 67 -11.03 5.27 -7.33
CA ARG A 67 -11.71 3.96 -7.26
C ARG A 67 -10.92 2.96 -6.41
N GLN A 68 -9.59 3.05 -6.41
CA GLN A 68 -8.70 2.26 -5.55
C GLN A 68 -8.67 2.76 -4.10
N GLY A 69 -9.25 3.93 -3.81
CA GLY A 69 -9.24 4.52 -2.47
C GLY A 69 -7.89 5.13 -2.06
N LEU A 70 -6.98 5.37 -3.01
CA LEU A 70 -5.64 5.92 -2.75
C LEU A 70 -5.62 7.44 -2.67
N VAL A 71 -6.56 8.11 -3.33
CA VAL A 71 -6.68 9.58 -3.33
C VAL A 71 -8.13 10.01 -3.17
N LYS A 72 -8.32 11.21 -2.62
CA LYS A 72 -9.62 11.84 -2.43
C LYS A 72 -9.59 13.24 -3.04
N ARG A 73 -10.67 13.61 -3.72
CA ARG A 73 -10.88 14.98 -4.22
C ARG A 73 -11.89 15.72 -3.36
N GLU A 74 -11.55 16.96 -3.04
CA GLU A 74 -12.41 17.90 -2.34
C GLU A 74 -12.67 19.11 -3.23
N GLU A 75 -13.94 19.51 -3.35
CA GLU A 75 -14.32 20.70 -4.08
C GLU A 75 -14.00 21.94 -3.23
N ILE A 76 -13.20 22.84 -3.79
CA ILE A 76 -12.81 24.10 -3.16
C ILE A 76 -13.13 25.28 -4.08
N ILE A 77 -13.43 26.44 -3.50
CA ILE A 77 -13.58 27.67 -4.26
C ILE A 77 -12.21 28.36 -4.29
N TYR A 78 -11.57 28.38 -5.45
CA TYR A 78 -10.31 29.08 -5.64
C TYR A 78 -10.50 30.24 -6.62
N LYS A 79 -10.26 31.47 -6.15
CA LYS A 79 -10.43 32.70 -6.93
C LYS A 79 -11.81 32.81 -7.60
N GLY A 80 -12.87 32.48 -6.87
CA GLY A 80 -14.26 32.55 -7.34
C GLY A 80 -14.66 31.47 -8.36
N ARG A 81 -13.80 30.48 -8.62
CA ARG A 81 -14.09 29.33 -9.49
C ARG A 81 -14.01 28.03 -8.69
N ARG A 82 -14.87 27.07 -9.02
CA ARG A 82 -14.80 25.71 -8.49
C ARG A 82 -13.50 25.06 -8.96
N SER A 83 -12.74 24.54 -8.02
CA SER A 83 -11.48 23.82 -8.23
C SER A 83 -11.49 22.58 -7.35
N TYR A 84 -10.61 21.64 -7.64
CA TYR A 84 -10.49 20.40 -6.87
C TYR A 84 -9.13 20.36 -6.19
N LEU A 85 -9.14 20.13 -4.89
CA LEU A 85 -7.97 19.78 -4.10
C LEU A 85 -7.88 18.26 -4.08
N VAL A 86 -6.74 17.72 -4.50
CA VAL A 86 -6.45 16.29 -4.45
C VAL A 86 -5.60 16.03 -3.21
N ARG A 87 -6.01 15.10 -2.37
CA ARG A 87 -5.22 14.60 -1.24
C ARG A 87 -5.00 13.12 -1.39
N ALA A 88 -3.86 12.64 -0.92
CA ALA A 88 -3.70 11.21 -0.66
C ALA A 88 -4.74 10.86 0.42
N VAL A 89 -5.46 9.77 0.20
CA VAL A 89 -6.05 9.10 1.35
C VAL A 89 -4.83 8.55 2.08
N PRO A 90 -4.64 8.84 3.38
CA PRO A 90 -3.67 8.10 4.15
C PRO A 90 -4.14 6.65 4.06
N SER A 91 -3.54 5.90 3.14
CA SER A 91 -3.58 4.46 3.20
C SER A 91 -3.22 4.17 4.63
N ALA A 92 -3.98 3.31 5.29
CA ALA A 92 -3.49 2.66 6.48
C ALA A 92 -2.30 1.71 6.13
N GLU A 93 -1.44 2.11 5.20
CA GLU A 93 0.00 2.19 5.43
C GLU A 93 0.23 3.05 6.69
N ARG A 94 -0.30 2.73 7.89
CA ARG A 94 0.52 1.94 8.81
C ARG A 94 1.74 1.45 8.06
N GLU A 95 2.83 2.22 8.13
CA GLU A 95 4.15 1.61 8.12
C GLU A 95 3.96 0.25 8.75
N LEU A 96 4.20 -0.83 8.00
CA LEU A 96 4.08 -2.17 8.54
C LEU A 96 5.20 -2.25 9.58
N GLN A 97 4.90 -1.71 10.76
CA GLN A 97 5.70 -1.78 11.95
C GLN A 97 5.57 -3.25 12.31
N LEU A 98 6.56 -4.00 11.83
CA LEU A 98 6.76 -5.35 12.28
C LEU A 98 6.84 -5.28 13.80
N PRO A 99 6.00 -6.05 14.52
CA PRO A 99 6.04 -6.01 15.96
C PRO A 99 7.46 -6.29 16.48
N ASP A 100 7.91 -5.53 17.47
CA ASP A 100 9.27 -5.63 18.02
C ASP A 100 9.62 -7.06 18.47
N PHE A 101 8.63 -7.85 18.91
CA PHE A 101 8.83 -9.25 19.32
C PHE A 101 9.37 -10.14 18.19
N LEU A 102 9.20 -9.76 16.92
CA LEU A 102 9.75 -10.51 15.80
C LEU A 102 11.28 -10.54 15.83
N ASP A 103 11.94 -9.51 16.38
CA ASP A 103 13.39 -9.51 16.58
C ASP A 103 13.84 -10.50 17.65
N GLU A 104 12.95 -10.92 18.55
CA GLU A 104 13.22 -11.87 19.62
C GLU A 104 13.08 -13.33 19.16
N VAL A 105 12.47 -13.57 17.99
CA VAL A 105 12.26 -14.92 17.47
C VAL A 105 13.62 -15.56 17.13
N PRO A 106 14.04 -16.63 17.85
CA PRO A 106 15.40 -17.17 17.74
C PRO A 106 15.70 -17.77 16.35
N CYS A 107 14.67 -18.13 15.59
CA CYS A 107 14.81 -18.72 14.27
C CYS A 107 15.40 -17.75 13.23
N PHE A 108 15.15 -16.43 13.33
CA PHE A 108 15.67 -15.48 12.34
C PHE A 108 17.20 -15.39 12.33
N TYR A 109 17.83 -15.64 13.47
CA TYR A 109 19.28 -15.58 13.65
C TYR A 109 19.92 -16.97 13.82
N CYS A 110 19.14 -18.04 13.61
CA CYS A 110 19.59 -19.41 13.86
C CYS A 110 20.49 -19.91 12.72
N PRO A 111 21.73 -20.37 13.00
CA PRO A 111 22.63 -20.92 11.97
C PRO A 111 22.07 -22.18 11.31
N ASN A 112 21.12 -22.83 11.97
CA ASN A 112 20.52 -24.08 11.54
C ASN A 112 19.23 -23.88 10.74
N LEU A 113 18.78 -22.64 10.51
CA LEU A 113 17.51 -22.30 9.85
C LEU A 113 17.29 -23.03 8.52
N ARG A 114 18.33 -23.11 7.68
CA ARG A 114 18.23 -23.80 6.38
C ARG A 114 17.86 -25.28 6.53
N HIS A 115 18.51 -25.99 7.44
CA HIS A 115 18.23 -27.41 7.68
C HIS A 115 16.81 -27.63 8.24
N CYS A 116 16.33 -26.71 9.08
CA CYS A 116 14.95 -26.73 9.56
C CYS A 116 13.95 -26.49 8.42
N ALA A 117 14.25 -25.55 7.50
CA ALA A 117 13.40 -25.25 6.35
C ALA A 117 13.32 -26.42 5.34
N TYR A 118 14.37 -27.22 5.23
CA TYR A 118 14.38 -28.44 4.41
C TYR A 118 13.81 -29.67 5.14
N GLY A 119 13.34 -29.53 6.38
CA GLY A 119 12.74 -30.62 7.15
C GLY A 119 13.74 -31.67 7.66
N GLU A 120 15.04 -31.37 7.62
CA GLU A 120 16.10 -32.26 8.16
C GLU A 120 16.09 -32.29 9.69
N ARG A 121 15.46 -31.29 10.32
CA ARG A 121 15.22 -31.22 11.75
C ARG A 121 13.77 -30.89 12.02
N ASP A 122 13.21 -31.57 13.01
CA ASP A 122 11.88 -31.27 13.50
C ASP A 122 11.89 -29.96 14.29
N ILE A 123 11.07 -29.01 13.83
CA ILE A 123 10.96 -27.66 14.40
C ILE A 123 10.27 -27.73 15.76
N LEU A 124 9.34 -28.67 15.96
CA LEU A 124 8.56 -28.81 17.18
C LEU A 124 9.38 -29.33 18.37
N SER A 125 10.48 -30.03 18.09
CA SER A 125 11.43 -30.51 19.10
C SER A 125 12.63 -29.59 19.31
N CYS A 126 12.68 -28.42 18.65
CA CYS A 126 13.79 -27.49 18.75
C CYS A 126 13.90 -26.88 20.17
N PRO A 127 15.00 -27.12 20.91
CA PRO A 127 15.15 -26.61 22.28
C PRO A 127 15.19 -25.07 22.36
N LEU A 128 15.74 -24.41 21.33
CA LEU A 128 15.82 -22.94 21.28
C LEU A 128 14.44 -22.31 21.07
N LEU A 129 13.66 -22.86 20.14
CA LEU A 129 12.29 -22.39 19.88
C LEU A 129 11.37 -22.70 21.07
N ASN A 130 11.46 -23.91 21.62
CA ASN A 130 10.66 -24.31 22.79
C ASN A 130 11.01 -23.47 24.01
N ARG A 131 12.27 -23.11 24.23
CA ARG A 131 12.62 -22.19 25.33
C ARG A 131 11.94 -20.84 25.14
N TRP A 132 12.06 -20.25 23.95
CA TRP A 132 11.44 -18.96 23.64
C TRP A 132 9.91 -19.00 23.80
N LEU A 133 9.24 -20.04 23.28
CA LEU A 133 7.78 -20.23 23.42
C LEU A 133 7.31 -20.41 24.87
N ASN A 134 8.17 -20.96 25.74
CA ASN A 134 7.82 -21.23 27.15
C ASN A 134 8.31 -20.15 28.12
N GLU A 135 9.04 -19.12 27.65
CA GLU A 135 9.56 -18.03 28.48
C GLU A 135 8.59 -16.83 28.61
N GLU A 136 7.43 -16.86 27.93
CA GLU A 136 6.40 -15.78 27.86
C GLU A 136 5.64 -15.47 29.18
N ASP A 137 6.05 -15.99 30.35
CA ASP A 137 5.42 -15.68 31.63
C ASP A 137 6.02 -14.46 32.38
N ARG A 138 7.01 -13.77 31.79
CA ARG A 138 7.71 -12.67 32.48
C ARG A 138 7.08 -11.28 32.37
N GLY A 139 5.97 -11.12 31.63
CA GLY A 139 5.33 -9.81 31.42
C GLY A 139 3.88 -9.65 31.87
N ALA A 140 3.16 -10.75 32.17
CA ALA A 140 1.72 -10.70 32.47
C ALA A 140 1.36 -10.84 33.97
N SER A 141 2.32 -11.17 34.85
CA SER A 141 2.04 -11.48 36.26
C SER A 141 2.22 -10.32 37.25
N GLU A 142 2.74 -9.16 36.83
CA GLU A 142 2.93 -8.01 37.73
C GLU A 142 1.71 -7.06 37.83
N SER A 143 0.67 -7.22 37.01
CA SER A 143 -0.52 -6.34 37.06
C SER A 143 -1.69 -6.86 37.91
N ILE A 144 -1.65 -8.11 38.39
CA ILE A 144 -2.79 -8.73 39.11
C ILE A 144 -2.69 -8.59 40.64
N ARG A 145 -1.55 -8.15 41.20
CA ARG A 145 -1.37 -8.02 42.67
C ARG A 145 -1.76 -6.67 43.28
N SER A 146 -2.20 -5.69 42.49
CA SER A 146 -2.51 -4.34 42.99
C SER A 146 -4.00 -4.05 43.21
N SER A 147 -4.88 -5.05 43.06
CA SER A 147 -6.34 -4.88 43.21
C SER A 147 -6.97 -5.67 44.36
N GLU A 148 -6.17 -6.19 45.29
CA GLU A 148 -6.65 -6.70 46.58
C GLU A 148 -5.90 -5.99 47.72
N SER A 149 -6.35 -4.78 48.05
CA SER A 149 -6.09 -4.09 49.31
C SER A 149 -7.29 -3.26 49.70
#